data_AF-A0A433X6X3-F1
#
_entry.id   AF-A0A433X6X3-F1
#
_cell.length_a   1.000
_cell.length_b   1.000
_cell.length_c   1.000
_cell.angle_alpha   90.00
_cell.angle_beta   90.00
_cell.angle_gamma   90.00
#
_symmetry.space_group_name_H-M   'P 1'
#
loop_
_entity.id
_entity.type
_entity.pdbx_description
1 polymer ?
#
loop_
_entity_poly.entity_id
_entity_poly.type
_entity_poly.pdbx_seq_one_letter_code
_entity_poly.pdbx_strand_id
1 'polypeptide(L)'
;MIVTVCKGRDQAEWFDIEFSPETKALDLLRLLIQEVAYQPLIDEEKVRYILEGRLPEGPWFPIPNSSEARNSGLMEGAFVRIQRTYSTIDEGI
;
A
#
# COMPACT_ATOMS: atom_id res chain seq x y z
N MET A 1 9.22 -12.61 3.68
CA MET A 1 7.97 -12.52 4.44
C MET A 1 6.82 -12.50 3.47
N ILE A 2 5.78 -13.27 3.76
CA ILE A 2 4.58 -13.38 2.94
C ILE A 2 3.48 -12.53 3.58
N VAL A 3 2.78 -11.75 2.75
CA VAL A 3 1.59 -10.98 3.15
C VAL A 3 0.49 -11.15 2.12
N THR A 4 -0.75 -10.99 2.56
CA THR A 4 -1.92 -11.03 1.67
C THR A 4 -2.33 -9.61 1.28
N VAL A 5 -2.24 -9.31 -0.01
CA VAL A 5 -2.60 -8.04 -0.62
C VAL A 5 -4.09 -8.02 -0.92
N CYS A 6 -4.77 -6.97 -0.47
CA CYS A 6 -6.14 -6.67 -0.84
C CYS A 6 -6.17 -5.71 -2.04
N LYS A 7 -6.78 -6.16 -3.15
CA LYS A 7 -6.90 -5.44 -4.41
C LYS A 7 -8.30 -4.89 -4.60
N GLY A 8 -8.39 -3.66 -5.10
CA GLY A 8 -9.65 -3.00 -5.42
C GLY A 8 -10.30 -2.26 -4.24
N ARG A 9 -11.25 -1.36 -4.56
CA ARG A 9 -12.01 -0.60 -3.55
C ARG A 9 -13.04 -1.46 -2.82
N ASP A 10 -13.46 -2.54 -3.46
CA ASP A 10 -14.44 -3.52 -2.99
C ASP A 10 -13.82 -4.70 -2.22
N GLN A 11 -12.49 -4.77 -2.14
CA GLN A 11 -11.77 -5.88 -1.50
C GLN A 11 -12.14 -7.25 -2.10
N ALA A 12 -12.50 -7.29 -3.39
CA ALA A 12 -12.99 -8.51 -4.02
C ALA A 12 -11.85 -9.50 -4.36
N GLU A 13 -10.63 -9.00 -4.57
CA GLU A 13 -9.48 -9.82 -4.96
C GLU A 13 -8.37 -9.76 -3.89
N TRP A 14 -7.86 -10.94 -3.55
CA TRP A 14 -6.79 -11.14 -2.57
C TRP A 14 -5.71 -12.02 -3.19
N PHE A 15 -4.44 -11.65 -3.01
CA PHE A 15 -3.32 -12.45 -3.49
C PHE A 15 -2.12 -12.30 -2.56
N ASP A 16 -1.30 -13.33 -2.46
CA ASP A 16 -0.12 -13.30 -1.62
C ASP A 16 1.10 -12.79 -2.40
N ILE A 17 1.95 -12.04 -1.71
CA ILE A 17 3.28 -11.66 -2.21
C ILE A 17 4.34 -12.02 -1.19
N GLU A 18 5.52 -12.36 -1.70
CA GLU A 18 6.70 -12.61 -0.89
C GLU A 18 7.76 -11.55 -1.18
N PHE A 19 8.33 -10.95 -0.13
CA PHE A 19 9.42 -9.98 -0.23
C PHE A 19 10.33 -10.04 1.01
N SER A 20 11.53 -9.47 0.94
CA SER A 20 12.47 -9.50 2.06
C SER A 20 12.03 -8.55 3.19
N PRO A 21 12.18 -8.89 4.48
CA PRO A 21 11.84 -8.00 5.60
C PRO A 21 12.56 -6.64 5.58
N GLU A 22 13.69 -6.55 4.90
CA GLU A 22 14.48 -5.33 4.68
C GLU A 22 13.93 -4.43 3.57
N THR A 23 12.94 -4.90 2.80
CA THR A 23 12.28 -4.11 1.74
C THR A 23 11.68 -2.84 2.34
N LYS A 24 11.97 -1.68 1.71
CA LYS A 24 11.35 -0.42 2.09
C LYS A 24 9.89 -0.39 1.69
N ALA A 25 9.06 0.21 2.53
CA ALA A 25 7.65 0.38 2.27
C ALA A 25 7.37 1.13 0.96
N LEU A 26 8.20 2.11 0.59
CA LEU A 26 8.07 2.80 -0.70
C LEU A 26 8.26 1.87 -1.91
N ASP A 27 9.21 0.95 -1.83
CA ASP A 27 9.49 0.02 -2.94
C ASP A 27 8.39 -1.04 -3.04
N LEU A 28 7.91 -1.53 -1.88
CA LEU A 28 6.72 -2.37 -1.81
C LEU A 28 5.48 -1.66 -2.38
N LEU A 29 5.26 -0.40 -2.02
CA LEU A 29 4.16 0.42 -2.53
C LEU A 29 4.24 0.56 -4.06
N ARG A 30 5.42 0.82 -4.62
CA ARG A 30 5.63 0.91 -6.08
C ARG A 30 5.30 -0.39 -6.80
N LEU A 31 5.77 -1.52 -6.26
CA LEU A 31 5.47 -2.85 -6.80
C LEU A 31 3.96 -3.10 -6.77
N LEU A 32 3.31 -2.84 -5.64
CA LEU A 32 1.88 -3.03 -5.51
C LEU A 32 1.06 -2.10 -6.40
N ILE A 33 1.50 -0.85 -6.62
CA ILE A 33 0.85 0.05 -7.56
C ILE A 33 0.90 -0.53 -8.98
N GLN A 34 2.03 -1.12 -9.40
CA GLN A 34 2.14 -1.74 -10.72
C GLN A 34 1.22 -2.97 -10.87
N GLU A 35 1.11 -3.79 -9.83
CA GLU A 35 0.29 -5.00 -9.82
C GLU A 35 -1.23 -4.72 -9.67
N VAL A 36 -1.59 -3.67 -8.92
CA VAL A 36 -2.99 -3.35 -8.56
C VAL A 36 -3.59 -2.26 -9.44
N ALA A 37 -2.80 -1.30 -9.95
CA ALA A 37 -3.32 -0.20 -10.75
C ALA A 37 -3.49 -0.64 -12.23
N TYR A 38 -4.70 -1.08 -12.56
CA TYR A 38 -5.09 -1.44 -13.93
C TYR A 38 -5.13 -0.26 -14.93
N GLN A 39 -4.84 0.97 -14.51
CA GLN A 39 -4.81 2.12 -15.41
C GLN A 39 -3.78 3.16 -14.94
N PRO A 40 -3.06 3.81 -15.87
CA PRO A 40 -2.30 5.01 -15.55
C PRO A 40 -3.28 6.03 -14.94
N LEU A 41 -2.91 6.60 -13.81
CA LEU A 41 -3.73 7.65 -13.20
C LEU A 41 -3.76 8.85 -14.14
N ILE A 42 -4.94 9.44 -14.31
CA ILE A 42 -5.18 10.61 -15.16
C ILE A 42 -4.42 11.86 -14.64
N ASP A 43 -3.99 11.85 -13.37
CA ASP A 43 -3.29 12.96 -12.73
C ASP A 43 -2.39 12.42 -11.60
N GLU A 44 -1.21 11.90 -11.96
CA GLU A 44 -0.24 11.32 -11.00
C GLU A 44 0.24 12.33 -9.94
N GLU A 45 0.21 13.64 -10.25
CA GLU A 45 0.64 14.69 -9.32
C GLU A 45 -0.36 14.96 -8.18
N LYS A 46 -1.64 14.64 -8.38
CA LYS A 46 -2.70 14.89 -7.38
C LYS A 46 -3.10 13.68 -6.53
N VAL A 47 -2.67 12.49 -6.92
CA VAL A 47 -2.98 11.25 -6.19
C VAL A 47 -1.79 10.83 -5.35
N ARG A 48 -1.95 10.88 -4.03
CA ARG A 48 -0.99 10.29 -3.10
C ARG A 48 -1.43 8.87 -2.75
N TYR A 49 -0.47 7.97 -2.68
CA TYR A 49 -0.69 6.59 -2.28
C TYR A 49 -0.18 6.35 -0.88
N ILE A 50 -0.95 5.64 -0.08
CA ILE A 50 -0.60 5.22 1.28
C ILE A 50 -0.63 3.69 1.31
N LEU A 51 0.48 3.11 1.78
CA LEU A 51 0.53 1.69 2.12
C LEU A 51 -0.05 1.52 3.53
N GLU A 52 -1.01 0.62 3.69
CA GLU A 52 -1.54 0.27 5.00
C GLU A 52 -1.34 -1.23 5.27
N GLY A 53 -0.98 -1.54 6.51
CA GLY A 53 -0.91 -2.89 7.03
C GLY A 53 -2.07 -3.18 7.98
N ARG A 54 -2.39 -4.45 8.17
CA ARG A 54 -3.36 -4.93 9.15
C ARG A 54 -2.96 -6.32 9.65
N LEU A 55 -2.92 -6.50 10.97
CA LEU A 55 -2.85 -7.82 11.59
C LEU A 55 -4.23 -8.50 11.53
N PRO A 56 -4.33 -9.85 11.59
CA PRO A 56 -5.61 -10.54 11.38
C PRO A 56 -6.80 -10.00 12.18
N GLU A 57 -6.59 -9.66 13.45
CA GLU A 57 -7.63 -9.11 14.33
C GLU A 57 -7.44 -7.60 14.62
N GLY A 58 -6.51 -6.93 13.93
CA GLY A 58 -6.16 -5.53 14.16
C GLY A 58 -6.87 -4.55 13.23
N PRO A 59 -6.87 -3.24 13.58
CA PRO A 59 -7.23 -2.19 12.64
C PRO A 59 -6.17 -2.04 11.54
N TRP A 60 -6.55 -1.38 10.45
CA TRP A 60 -5.58 -0.90 9.45
C TRP A 60 -4.73 0.22 10.05
N PHE A 61 -3.44 0.20 9.74
CA PHE A 61 -2.49 1.24 10.14
C PHE A 61 -1.63 1.69 8.96
N PRO A 62 -1.30 2.99 8.86
CA PRO A 62 -0.44 3.50 7.80
C PRO A 62 1.01 3.07 8.02
N ILE A 63 1.67 2.66 6.95
CA ILE A 63 3.10 2.32 6.94
C ILE A 63 3.88 3.49 6.32
N PRO A 64 4.81 4.13 7.06
CA PRO A 64 5.63 5.21 6.51
C PRO A 64 6.51 4.73 5.36
N ASN A 65 6.54 5.48 4.26
CA ASN A 65 7.32 5.15 3.05
C ASN A 65 8.83 4.94 3.32
N SER A 66 9.38 5.63 4.31
CA SER A 66 10.79 5.52 4.71
C SER A 66 11.11 4.27 5.53
N SER A 67 10.10 3.58 6.06
CA SER A 67 10.29 2.44 6.94
C SER A 67 10.60 1.17 6.15
N GLU A 68 11.49 0.34 6.69
CA GLU A 68 11.62 -1.06 6.27
C GLU A 68 10.43 -1.86 6.79
N ALA A 69 10.02 -2.91 6.06
CA ALA A 69 8.87 -3.73 6.42
C ALA A 69 8.97 -4.29 7.85
N ARG A 70 10.13 -4.81 8.25
CA ARG A 70 10.38 -5.30 9.62
C ARG A 70 10.20 -4.26 10.72
N ASN A 71 10.36 -2.97 10.40
CA ASN A 71 10.24 -1.85 11.35
C ASN A 71 8.88 -1.15 11.27
N SER A 72 7.99 -1.61 10.39
CA SER A 72 6.70 -0.97 10.13
C SER A 72 5.55 -1.48 11.00
N GLY A 73 5.78 -2.55 11.78
CA GLY A 73 4.71 -3.29 12.46
C GLY A 73 4.03 -4.35 11.58
N LEU A 74 4.42 -4.45 10.31
CA LEU A 74 4.01 -5.55 9.42
C LEU A 74 4.64 -6.87 9.87
N MET A 75 3.86 -7.95 9.84
CA MET A 75 4.30 -9.29 10.23
C MET A 75 3.99 -10.30 9.11
N GLU A 76 4.62 -11.47 9.19
CA GLU A 76 4.26 -12.62 8.35
C GLU A 76 2.75 -12.91 8.44
N GLY A 77 2.09 -13.13 7.31
CA GLY A 77 0.66 -13.39 7.23
C GLY A 77 -0.22 -12.16 7.52
N ALA A 78 0.36 -10.96 7.60
CA ALA A 78 -0.41 -9.72 7.69
C ALA A 78 -1.13 -9.43 6.37
N PHE A 79 -2.13 -8.56 6.45
CA PHE A 79 -2.84 -8.02 5.30
C PHE A 79 -2.26 -6.67 4.92
N VAL A 80 -2.20 -6.37 3.62
CA VAL A 80 -1.78 -5.06 3.10
C VAL A 80 -2.78 -4.52 2.07
N ARG A 81 -2.90 -3.19 1.99
CA ARG A 81 -3.70 -2.53 0.95
C ARG A 81 -3.07 -1.20 0.54
N ILE A 82 -3.45 -0.73 -0.65
CA ILE A 82 -3.12 0.62 -1.11
C ILE A 82 -4.35 1.52 -0.96
N GLN A 83 -4.21 2.62 -0.22
CA GLN A 83 -5.19 3.69 -0.19
C GLN A 83 -4.76 4.84 -1.10
N ARG A 84 -5.74 5.45 -1.77
CA ARG A 84 -5.55 6.68 -2.56
C ARG A 84 -6.08 7.85 -1.75
N THR A 85 -5.24 8.85 -1.55
CA THR A 85 -5.68 10.15 -1.03
C THR A 85 -5.55 11.18 -2.14
N TYR A 86 -6.62 11.95 -2.32
CA TYR A 86 -6.68 13.03 -3.30
C TYR A 86 -6.35 14.31 -2.56
N SER A 87 -5.30 15.02 -3.00
CA SER A 87 -5.09 16.38 -2.53
C SER A 87 -6.15 17.27 -3.19
N THR A 88 -7.05 17.86 -2.40
CA THR A 88 -8.01 18.87 -2.88
C THR A 88 -7.40 20.28 -2.83
N ILE A 89 -6.09 20.41 -2.70
CA ILE A 89 -5.42 21.71 -2.81
C ILE A 89 -5.42 22.07 -4.28
N ASP A 90 -6.46 22.80 -4.69
CA ASP A 90 -6.38 23.72 -5.82
C ASP A 90 -5.23 24.67 -5.48
N GLU A 91 -4.05 24.48 -6.08
CA GLU A 91 -3.03 25.54 -6.09
C GLU A 91 -3.62 26.64 -6.98
N GLY A 92 -4.47 27.46 -6.34
CA GLY A 92 -5.11 28.62 -6.95
C GLY A 92 -4.05 29.50 -7.60
N ILE A 93 -4.30 29.77 -8.88
CA ILE A 93 -3.55 30.63 -9.79
C ILE A 93 -3.37 32.03 -9.20
#